data_AF-A0A9D4KPV0-F1
#
_entry.id   AF-A0A9D4KPV0-F1
#
_cell.length_a   1.000
_cell.length_b   1.000
_cell.length_c   1.000
_cell.angle_alpha   90.00
_cell.angle_beta   90.00
_cell.angle_gamma   90.00
#
_symmetry.space_group_name_H-M   'P 1'
#
loop_
_entity.id
_entity.type
_entity.pdbx_description
1 polymer ?
#
loop_
_entity_poly.entity_id
_entity_poly.type
_entity_poly.pdbx_seq_one_letter_code
_entity_poly.pdbx_strand_id
1 'polypeptide(L)' 'MPLLLEHERSDAVGMLRAGSGVTDVARQLNCARSTVNRLPERYDVTVSIKDRPRPGQPKITTP' A
#
# COMPACT_ATOMS: atom_id res chain seq x y z
N MET A 1 -2.78 4.13 6.49
CA MET A 1 -1.90 3.35 5.60
C MET A 1 -0.98 2.55 6.48
N PRO A 2 -0.70 1.28 6.17
CA PRO A 2 0.38 0.56 6.83
C PRO A 2 1.69 1.29 6.52
N LEU A 3 2.64 1.26 7.47
CA LEU A 3 3.92 1.97 7.46
C LEU A 3 4.93 1.44 6.42
N LEU A 4 4.48 0.80 5.33
CA LEU A 4 5.40 0.27 4.32
C LEU A 4 6.00 1.40 3.51
N LEU A 5 7.32 1.36 3.35
CA LEU A 5 8.07 2.25 2.48
C LEU A 5 7.68 2.01 1.02
N GLU A 6 8.01 2.97 0.15
CA GLU A 6 7.69 2.87 -1.29
C GLU A 6 8.33 1.65 -1.95
N HIS A 7 9.58 1.33 -1.60
CA HIS A 7 10.28 0.17 -2.12
C HIS A 7 9.65 -1.15 -1.63
N GLU A 8 9.30 -1.26 -0.35
CA GLU A 8 8.69 -2.48 0.20
C GLU A 8 7.32 -2.79 -0.45
N ARG A 9 6.58 -1.76 -0.85
CA ARG A 9 5.34 -1.94 -1.62
C ARG A 9 5.61 -2.43 -3.04
N SER A 10 6.65 -1.89 -3.69
CA SER A 10 7.09 -2.33 -5.01
C SER A 10 7.50 -3.81 -4.98
N ASP A 11 8.28 -4.17 -3.95
CA ASP A 11 8.72 -5.55 -3.71
C ASP A 11 7.53 -6.47 -3.41
N ALA A 12 6.58 -6.05 -2.57
CA ALA A 12 5.36 -6.81 -2.29
C ALA A 12 4.54 -7.09 -3.57
N VAL A 13 4.35 -6.08 -4.42
CA VAL A 13 3.62 -6.24 -5.69
C VAL A 13 4.38 -7.19 -6.63
N GLY A 14 5.71 -7.07 -6.70
CA GLY A 14 6.57 -7.98 -7.46
C GLY A 14 6.44 -9.43 -6.98
N MET A 15 6.54 -9.66 -5.67
CA MET A 15 6.40 -10.99 -5.06
C MET A 15 5.02 -11.60 -5.32
N LEU A 16 3.94 -10.82 -5.18
CA LEU A 16 2.59 -11.27 -5.47
C LEU A 16 2.40 -11.63 -6.95
N ARG A 17 2.96 -10.85 -7.88
CA ARG A 17 2.93 -11.15 -9.33
C ARG A 17 3.75 -12.39 -9.68
N ALA A 18 4.83 -12.65 -8.94
CA ALA A 18 5.62 -13.87 -9.07
C ALA A 18 4.92 -15.12 -8.49
N GLY A 19 3.72 -14.98 -7.92
CA GLY A 19 2.94 -16.09 -7.34
C GLY A 19 3.26 -16.39 -5.88
N SER A 20 3.98 -15.51 -5.18
CA SER A 20 4.25 -15.68 -3.75
C SER A 20 2.97 -15.59 -2.92
N GLY A 21 2.85 -16.42 -1.90
CA GLY A 21 1.72 -16.41 -0.99
C GLY A 21 1.65 -15.13 -0.15
N VAL A 22 0.45 -14.59 0.03
CA VAL A 22 0.19 -13.37 0.83
C VAL A 22 0.78 -13.46 2.24
N THR A 23 0.70 -14.63 2.87
CA THR A 23 1.22 -14.86 4.23
C THR A 23 2.74 -14.76 4.27
N ASP A 24 3.43 -15.23 3.24
CA ASP A 24 4.89 -15.25 3.19
C ASP A 24 5.42 -13.85 2.89
N VAL A 25 4.79 -13.13 1.97
CA VAL A 25 5.06 -11.71 1.71
C VAL A 25 4.85 -10.86 2.97
N ALA A 26 3.77 -11.13 3.71
CA ALA A 26 3.48 -10.43 4.97
C ALA A 26 4.55 -10.69 6.05
N ARG A 27 5.05 -11.93 6.15
CA ARG A 27 6.15 -12.28 7.06
C ARG A 27 7.46 -11.63 6.65
N GLN A 28 7.79 -11.65 5.37
CA GLN A 28 9.04 -11.10 4.84
C GLN A 28 9.12 -9.58 5.05
N LEU A 29 8.01 -8.87 4.87
CA LEU A 29 7.92 -7.41 5.02
C LEU A 29 7.44 -6.97 6.41
N ASN A 30 7.34 -7.91 7.36
CA ASN A 30 6.87 -7.68 8.73
C ASN A 30 5.60 -6.80 8.80
N CYS A 31 4.61 -7.10 7.95
CA CYS A 31 3.38 -6.32 7.85
C CYS A 31 2.14 -7.19 8.02
N ALA A 32 1.00 -6.56 8.31
CA ALA A 32 -0.26 -7.30 8.44
C ALA A 32 -0.70 -7.89 7.09
N ARG A 33 -1.22 -9.13 7.08
CA ARG A 33 -1.78 -9.75 5.86
C ARG A 33 -2.83 -8.90 5.15
N SER A 34 -3.62 -8.14 5.92
CA SER A 34 -4.62 -7.19 5.39
C SER A 34 -3.99 -6.05 4.57
N THR A 35 -2.74 -5.69 4.86
CA THR A 35 -1.96 -4.73 4.07
C THR A 35 -1.65 -5.30 2.69
N VAL A 36 -1.10 -6.51 2.66
CA VAL A 36 -0.70 -7.19 1.43
C VAL A 36 -1.92 -7.49 0.55
N ASN A 37 -3.05 -7.89 1.13
CA ASN A 37 -4.29 -8.11 0.37
C ASN A 37 -4.85 -6.84 -0.28
N ARG A 38 -4.68 -5.67 0.35
CA ARG A 38 -5.20 -4.40 -0.16
C ARG A 38 -4.28 -3.74 -1.19
N LEU A 39 -3.05 -4.22 -1.35
CA LEU A 39 -2.05 -3.65 -2.25
C LEU A 39 -2.46 -3.76 -3.73
N PRO A 40 -2.91 -4.93 -4.24
CA PRO A 40 -3.39 -5.07 -5.61
C PRO A 40 -4.57 -4.15 -5.92
N GLU A 41 -5.60 -4.17 -5.07
CA GLU A 41 -6.80 -3.33 -5.24
C GLU A 41 -6.44 -1.83 -5.37
N ARG A 42 -5.45 -1.37 -4.60
CA ARG A 42 -5.00 0.03 -4.64
C ARG A 42 -4.14 0.33 -5.86
N TYR A 43 -3.29 -0.62 -6.24
CA TYR A 43 -2.48 -0.51 -7.44
C TYR A 43 -3.36 -0.43 -8.68
N ASP A 44 -4.41 -1.23 -8.77
CA ASP A 44 -5.32 -1.23 -9.94
C ASP A 44 -6.08 0.10 -10.08
N VAL A 45 -6.47 0.73 -8.97
CA VAL A 45 -7.20 2.01 -8.98
C VAL A 45 -6.30 3.18 -9.39
N THR A 46 -5.03 3.16 -8.98
CA THR A 46 -4.17 4.36 -9.07
C THR A 46 -3.00 4.18 -10.04
N VAL A 47 -2.73 2.95 -10.48
CA VAL A 47 -1.51 2.50 -11.20
C VAL A 47 -0.25 3.09 -10.55
N SER A 48 -0.29 3.23 -9.23
CA SER A 48 0.74 3.91 -8.46
C SER A 48 1.03 3.15 -7.19
N ILE A 49 2.32 2.98 -6.94
CA ILE A 49 2.83 2.39 -5.71
C ILE A 49 2.84 3.44 -4.60
N LYS A 50 2.81 4.74 -4.94
CA LYS A 50 2.92 5.85 -3.99
C LYS A 50 1.67 6.01 -3.14
N ASP A 51 1.84 6.63 -1.97
CA ASP A 51 0.72 7.00 -1.13
C ASP A 51 -0.17 8.01 -1.85
N ARG A 52 -1.48 7.79 -1.81
CA ARG A 52 -2.43 8.79 -2.28
C ARG A 52 -2.23 10.06 -1.45
N PRO A 53 -2.22 11.25 -2.08
CA PRO A 53 -2.27 12.50 -1.32
C PRO A 53 -3.45 12.45 -0.34
N ARG A 54 -3.17 12.67 0.94
CA ARG A 54 -4.23 12.75 1.94
C ARG A 54 -5.01 14.04 1.67
N PRO A 55 -6.33 13.96 1.40
CA PRO A 55 -7.12 15.17 1.34
C PRO A 55 -7.03 15.86 2.69
N GLY A 56 -6.48 17.07 2.71
CA GLY A 56 -6.46 17.88 3.92
C GLY A 56 -7.88 18.21 4.35
N GLN A 57 -8.06 18.53 5.63
CA GLN A 57 -9.32 19.09 6.10
C GLN A 57 -9.43 20.53 5.58
N PRO A 58 -10.52 20.92 4.89
CA PRO A 58 -10.71 22.30 4.47
C PRO A 58 -10.78 23.20 5.71
N LYS A 59 -9.89 24.20 5.79
CA LYS A 59 -9.96 25.26 6.81
C LYS A 59 -10.94 26.32 6.35
N ILE A 60 -12.05 26.45 7.05
CA ILE A 60 -12.95 27.60 6.93
C ILE A 60 -12.31 28.72 7.76
N THR A 61 -11.67 29.68 7.11
CA THR A 61 -11.36 30.97 7.73
C THR A 61 -12.60 31.85 7.60
N THR A 62 -13.39 31.94 8.66
CA THR A 62 -14.32 33.07 8.85
C THR A 62 -13.50 34.35 9.07
N PRO A 63 -13.85 35.47 8.42
CA PRO A 63 -13.20 36.76 8.64
C PRO A 63 -13.40 37.29 10.06
#